data_AF-A0A257NCN2-F1
#
_entry.id   AF-A0A257NCN2-F1
#
_cell.length_a   1.000
_cell.length_b   1.000
_cell.length_c   1.000
_cell.angle_alpha   90.00
_cell.angle_beta   90.00
_cell.angle_gamma   90.00
#
_symmetry.space_group_name_H-M   'P 1'
#
loop_
_entity.id
_entity.type
_entity.pdbx_description
1 polymer ?
#
loop_
_entity_poly.entity_id
_entity_poly.type
_entity_poly.pdbx_seq_one_letter_code
_entity_poly.pdbx_strand_id
1 'polypeptide(L)'
;MLNFSLYKQNQDPITMPELPEVETTCRGIAPHIEGQTIKQVIIRQPQLRWPVPEALNQILTGLNIQSVSRRAKYLLFTTSAGTMLVHLGMSGSLRIIAAGQGAGKHDHIDFIFNDGSVLRFNDPRRFGAVLWTSAPIAEHQLLKDLGPEPLLAGFNGELLYSLSRNRKMPVKS
;
A
#
# COMPACT_ATOMS: atom_id res chain seq x y z
N MET A 1 44.56 23.81 6.87
CA MET A 1 43.74 23.03 5.92
C MET A 1 42.99 21.97 6.73
N LEU A 2 41.69 22.18 6.93
CA LEU A 2 40.83 21.28 7.72
C LEU A 2 40.42 20.08 6.86
N ASN A 3 40.73 18.87 7.35
CA ASN A 3 40.30 17.60 6.76
C ASN A 3 38.77 17.43 6.94
N PHE A 4 38.02 17.67 5.87
CA PHE A 4 36.62 17.24 5.75
C PHE A 4 36.60 15.78 5.30
N SER A 5 36.61 14.86 6.27
CA SER A 5 36.24 13.46 6.04
C SER A 5 35.38 13.00 7.20
N LEU A 6 34.05 13.09 7.05
CA LEU A 6 33.08 12.43 7.91
C LEU A 6 31.70 12.37 7.21
N TYR A 7 31.11 11.17 7.23
CA TYR A 7 29.72 10.83 6.89
C TYR A 7 29.27 10.86 5.42
N LYS A 8 29.66 9.82 4.65
CA LYS A 8 28.71 9.19 3.72
C LYS A 8 27.90 8.18 4.53
N GLN A 9 26.73 8.59 5.01
CA GLN A 9 25.70 7.63 5.42
C GLN A 9 25.32 6.82 4.19
N ASN A 10 25.45 5.49 4.28
CA ASN A 10 24.85 4.56 3.34
C ASN A 10 23.33 4.76 3.37
N GLN A 11 22.82 5.64 2.51
CA GLN A 11 21.43 5.54 2.08
C GLN A 11 21.39 4.41 1.07
N ASP A 12 20.79 3.29 1.46
CA ASP A 12 20.31 2.33 0.46
C ASP A 12 19.54 3.12 -0.60
N PRO A 13 19.79 2.88 -1.90
CA PRO A 13 19.10 3.61 -2.96
C PRO A 13 17.59 3.48 -2.70
N ILE A 14 16.90 4.63 -2.69
CA ILE A 14 15.45 4.69 -2.50
C ILE A 14 14.81 3.95 -3.68
N THR A 15 14.64 2.64 -3.54
CA THR A 15 13.95 1.82 -4.53
C THR A 15 12.48 2.15 -4.44
N MET A 16 11.94 2.70 -5.54
CA MET A 16 10.50 2.89 -5.71
C MET A 16 9.81 1.54 -5.47
N PRO A 17 8.81 1.44 -4.56
CA PRO A 17 8.11 0.18 -4.34
C PRO A 17 7.49 -0.35 -5.65
N GLU A 18 8.02 -1.47 -6.13
CA GLU A 18 7.52 -2.21 -7.27
C GLU A 18 6.75 -3.45 -6.77
N LEU A 19 6.37 -4.34 -7.69
CA LEU A 19 5.62 -5.55 -7.34
C LEU A 19 6.30 -6.38 -6.24
N PRO A 20 7.61 -6.68 -6.29
CA PRO A 20 8.28 -7.49 -5.25
C PRO A 20 8.24 -6.86 -3.86
N GLU A 21 8.46 -5.56 -3.75
CA GLU A 21 8.45 -4.84 -2.46
C GLU A 21 7.03 -4.76 -1.88
N VAL A 22 6.02 -4.55 -2.73
CA VAL A 22 4.61 -4.57 -2.31
C VAL A 22 4.21 -5.98 -1.85
N GLU A 23 4.61 -7.03 -2.56
CA GLU A 23 4.37 -8.42 -2.15
C GLU A 23 5.06 -8.75 -0.82
N THR A 24 6.31 -8.30 -0.65
CA THR A 24 7.06 -8.46 0.60
C THR A 24 6.36 -7.74 1.75
N THR A 25 5.88 -6.51 1.51
CA THR A 25 5.09 -5.76 2.49
C THR A 25 3.80 -6.50 2.85
N CYS A 26 3.07 -7.01 1.85
CA CYS A 26 1.83 -7.77 2.03
C CYS A 26 2.06 -8.96 2.96
N ARG A 27 3.06 -9.81 2.65
CA ARG A 27 3.42 -10.99 3.44
C ARG A 27 3.96 -10.62 4.82
N GLY A 28 4.64 -9.49 4.94
CA GLY A 28 5.20 -9.01 6.19
C GLY A 28 4.14 -8.52 7.18
N ILE A 29 3.04 -7.93 6.71
CA ILE A 29 1.99 -7.39 7.59
C ILE A 29 0.84 -8.37 7.82
N ALA A 30 0.47 -9.19 6.83
CA ALA A 30 -0.72 -10.05 6.89
C ALA A 30 -0.79 -10.93 8.15
N PRO A 31 0.28 -11.64 8.57
CA PRO A 31 0.23 -12.51 9.76
C PRO A 31 -0.06 -11.78 11.08
N HIS A 32 0.11 -10.44 11.11
CA HIS A 32 -0.08 -9.64 12.31
C HIS A 32 -1.45 -8.97 12.40
N ILE A 33 -2.18 -8.87 11.29
CA ILE A 33 -3.40 -8.06 11.21
C ILE A 33 -4.60 -8.83 10.64
N GLU A 34 -4.39 -9.92 9.91
CA GLU A 34 -5.51 -10.80 9.51
C GLU A 34 -6.18 -11.39 10.76
N GLY A 35 -7.51 -11.41 10.75
CA GLY A 35 -8.33 -11.77 11.90
C GLY A 35 -8.45 -10.68 12.96
N GLN A 36 -7.73 -9.56 12.85
CA GLN A 36 -7.82 -8.46 13.82
C GLN A 36 -8.92 -7.46 13.47
N THR A 37 -9.56 -6.94 14.51
CA THR A 37 -10.58 -5.89 14.40
C THR A 37 -9.97 -4.52 14.61
N ILE A 38 -10.25 -3.60 13.68
CA ILE A 38 -9.82 -2.21 13.77
C ILE A 38 -10.59 -1.54 14.91
N LYS A 39 -9.86 -1.12 15.95
CA LYS A 39 -10.39 -0.36 17.08
C LYS A 39 -10.61 1.10 16.74
N GLN A 40 -9.68 1.69 15.99
CA GLN A 40 -9.68 3.11 15.65
C GLN A 40 -8.76 3.37 14.46
N VAL A 41 -9.14 4.36 13.63
CA VAL A 41 -8.24 4.92 12.61
C VAL A 41 -7.92 6.37 12.97
N ILE A 42 -6.63 6.71 12.97
CA ILE A 42 -6.15 8.07 13.20
C ILE A 42 -5.57 8.60 11.89
N ILE A 43 -6.19 9.63 11.34
CA ILE A 43 -5.74 10.30 10.11
C ILE A 43 -5.15 11.66 10.51
N ARG A 44 -3.85 11.84 10.27
CA ARG A 44 -3.11 13.08 10.60
C ARG A 44 -2.88 13.95 9.37
N GLN A 45 -2.78 13.32 8.19
CA GLN A 45 -2.63 13.98 6.91
C GLN A 45 -3.64 13.39 5.91
N PRO A 46 -4.78 14.07 5.66
CA PRO A 46 -5.77 13.59 4.70
C PRO A 46 -5.39 13.85 3.23
N GLN A 47 -4.43 14.75 2.96
CA GLN A 47 -4.00 15.10 1.60
C GLN A 47 -2.79 14.24 1.18
N LEU A 48 -3.07 13.11 0.51
CA LEU A 48 -2.10 12.24 -0.15
C LEU A 48 -2.22 12.39 -1.68
N ARG A 49 -1.82 11.38 -2.47
CA ARG A 49 -2.00 11.39 -3.94
C ARG A 49 -3.45 11.61 -4.33
N TRP A 50 -4.34 10.97 -3.58
CA TRP A 50 -5.78 11.24 -3.56
C TRP A 50 -6.18 11.57 -2.12
N PRO A 51 -7.20 12.42 -1.92
CA PRO A 51 -7.73 12.69 -0.60
C PRO A 51 -8.17 11.39 0.10
N VAL A 52 -7.78 11.22 1.35
CA VAL A 52 -8.30 10.15 2.21
C VAL A 52 -9.81 10.40 2.42
N PRO A 53 -10.68 9.38 2.27
CA PRO A 53 -12.11 9.58 2.48
C PRO A 53 -12.40 10.13 3.88
N GLU A 54 -13.22 11.18 3.98
CA GLU A 54 -13.47 11.87 5.25
C GLU A 54 -14.05 10.95 6.33
N ALA A 55 -14.94 10.04 5.93
CA ALA A 55 -15.57 9.07 6.82
C ALA A 55 -14.75 7.78 7.03
N LEU A 56 -13.51 7.69 6.52
CA LEU A 56 -12.74 6.44 6.56
C LEU A 56 -12.59 5.88 7.98
N ASN A 57 -12.40 6.75 8.98
CA ASN A 57 -12.31 6.34 10.37
C ASN A 57 -13.59 5.68 10.90
N GLN A 58 -14.75 6.25 10.58
CA GLN A 58 -16.07 5.74 10.96
C GLN A 58 -16.37 4.43 10.23
N ILE A 59 -16.05 4.36 8.94
CA ILE A 59 -16.27 3.19 8.10
C ILE A 59 -15.47 1.99 8.62
N LEU A 60 -14.19 2.18 8.93
CA LEU A 60 -13.29 1.07 9.26
C LEU A 60 -13.37 0.63 10.72
N THR A 61 -13.78 1.50 11.63
CA THR A 61 -13.85 1.17 13.06
C THR A 61 -14.86 0.04 13.30
N GLY A 62 -14.42 -1.00 14.01
CA GLY A 62 -15.19 -2.21 14.29
C GLY A 62 -15.12 -3.28 13.20
N LEU A 63 -14.54 -2.98 12.03
CA LEU A 63 -14.39 -3.98 10.97
C LEU A 63 -13.21 -4.91 11.23
N ASN A 64 -13.40 -6.18 10.87
CA ASN A 64 -12.38 -7.22 10.92
C ASN A 64 -11.63 -7.32 9.59
N ILE A 65 -10.29 -7.37 9.63
CA ILE A 65 -9.48 -7.65 8.44
C ILE A 65 -9.53 -9.15 8.17
N GLN A 66 -10.28 -9.55 7.15
CA GLN A 66 -10.45 -10.95 6.77
C GLN A 66 -9.26 -11.48 5.98
N SER A 67 -8.68 -10.65 5.12
CA SER A 67 -7.51 -11.00 4.32
C SER A 67 -6.74 -9.76 3.86
N VAL A 68 -5.45 -9.95 3.64
CA VAL A 68 -4.54 -8.96 3.06
C VAL A 68 -3.89 -9.58 1.83
N SER A 69 -4.13 -8.95 0.68
CA SER A 69 -3.62 -9.42 -0.60
C SER A 69 -3.01 -8.27 -1.40
N ARG A 70 -2.44 -8.59 -2.56
CA ARG A 70 -1.89 -7.60 -3.49
C ARG A 70 -2.53 -7.77 -4.87
N ARG A 71 -2.83 -6.63 -5.52
CA ARG A 71 -3.11 -6.54 -6.95
C ARG A 71 -2.21 -5.48 -7.57
N ALA A 72 -1.36 -5.85 -8.52
CA ALA A 72 -0.29 -5.01 -9.04
C ALA A 72 0.51 -4.34 -7.91
N LYS A 73 0.48 -3.01 -7.80
CA LYS A 73 1.15 -2.22 -6.74
C LYS A 73 0.23 -1.77 -5.61
N TYR A 74 -0.97 -2.34 -5.53
CA TYR A 74 -1.95 -2.05 -4.47
C TYR A 74 -2.00 -3.20 -3.47
N LEU A 75 -1.98 -2.84 -2.18
CA LEU A 75 -2.34 -3.70 -1.07
C LEU A 75 -3.85 -3.60 -0.85
N LEU A 76 -4.51 -4.74 -0.68
CA LEU A 76 -5.95 -4.86 -0.53
C LEU A 76 -6.25 -5.51 0.81
N PHE A 77 -6.97 -4.80 1.67
CA PHE A 77 -7.37 -5.27 3.00
C PHE A 77 -8.88 -5.50 2.95
N THR A 78 -9.28 -6.77 2.88
CA THR A 78 -10.68 -7.16 2.73
C THR A 78 -11.36 -7.24 4.09
N THR A 79 -12.59 -6.75 4.17
CA THR A 79 -13.46 -6.91 5.33
C THR A 79 -14.86 -7.32 4.87
N SER A 80 -15.76 -7.58 5.82
CA SER A 80 -17.15 -7.92 5.51
C SER A 80 -17.94 -6.79 4.83
N ALA A 81 -17.50 -5.54 4.95
CA ALA A 81 -18.21 -4.36 4.42
C ALA A 81 -17.61 -3.79 3.13
N GLY A 82 -16.43 -4.27 2.73
CA GLY A 82 -15.71 -3.75 1.58
C GLY A 82 -14.20 -3.97 1.65
N THR A 83 -13.46 -3.19 0.87
CA THR A 83 -12.01 -3.31 0.76
C THR A 83 -11.35 -1.96 0.93
N MET A 84 -10.35 -1.91 1.81
CA MET A 84 -9.41 -0.80 1.88
C MET A 84 -8.27 -1.04 0.89
N LEU A 85 -7.95 -0.04 0.09
CA LEU A 85 -6.84 -0.08 -0.86
C LEU A 85 -5.72 0.83 -0.36
N VAL A 86 -4.49 0.32 -0.33
CA VAL A 86 -3.30 1.12 -0.03
C VAL A 86 -2.32 1.03 -1.19
N HIS A 87 -1.86 2.17 -1.68
CA HIS A 87 -0.77 2.28 -2.64
C HIS A 87 0.41 2.97 -1.94
N LEU A 88 1.60 2.37 -1.97
CA LEU A 88 2.77 2.92 -1.26
C LEU A 88 3.38 4.14 -1.98
N GLY A 89 3.11 4.31 -3.27
CA GLY A 89 3.71 5.41 -4.03
C GLY A 89 5.21 5.20 -4.19
N MET A 90 6.00 6.28 -4.07
CA MET A 90 7.46 6.19 -4.21
C MET A 90 8.21 6.05 -2.87
N SER A 91 7.62 6.52 -1.77
CA SER A 91 8.28 6.58 -0.46
C SER A 91 7.41 6.09 0.69
N GLY A 92 6.23 5.54 0.38
CA GLY A 92 5.34 5.01 1.37
C GLY A 92 5.85 3.68 1.93
N SER A 93 5.58 3.45 3.20
CA SER A 93 5.84 2.20 3.89
C SER A 93 4.72 1.90 4.88
N LEU A 94 4.52 0.61 5.12
CA LEU A 94 3.65 0.10 6.17
C LEU A 94 4.49 -0.66 7.17
N ARG A 95 4.22 -0.44 8.46
CA ARG A 95 4.88 -1.16 9.55
C ARG A 95 3.91 -1.49 10.67
N ILE A 96 4.13 -2.64 11.29
CA ILE A 96 3.48 -3.01 12.54
C ILE A 96 4.33 -2.48 13.69
N ILE A 97 3.71 -1.74 14.60
CA ILE A 97 4.33 -1.24 15.83
C ILE A 97 3.43 -1.52 17.03
N ALA A 98 4.00 -1.53 18.22
CA ALA A 98 3.24 -1.60 19.46
C ALA A 98 2.53 -0.25 19.75
N ALA A 99 1.40 -0.32 20.46
CA ALA A 99 0.75 0.86 21.01
C ALA A 99 1.71 1.72 21.86
N GLY A 100 1.48 3.04 21.85
CA GLY A 100 2.24 4.00 22.65
C GLY A 100 3.45 4.62 21.95
N GLN A 101 3.88 4.09 20.80
CA GLN A 101 4.89 4.76 19.99
C GLN A 101 4.31 6.01 19.31
N GLY A 102 4.86 7.18 19.66
CA GLY A 102 4.46 8.47 19.10
C GLY A 102 4.59 8.51 17.57
N ALA A 103 3.73 9.30 16.92
CA ALA A 103 3.78 9.50 15.48
C ALA A 103 4.88 10.49 15.11
N GLY A 104 5.72 10.12 14.14
CA GLY A 104 6.70 11.00 13.52
C GLY A 104 6.08 11.91 12.45
N LYS A 105 6.86 12.86 11.94
CA LYS A 105 6.44 13.88 10.95
C LYS A 105 5.74 13.33 9.71
N HIS A 106 6.11 12.13 9.27
CA HIS A 106 5.63 11.51 8.04
C HIS A 106 4.68 10.33 8.29
N ASP A 107 4.30 10.08 9.54
CA ASP A 107 3.35 9.05 9.94
C ASP A 107 1.91 9.56 9.78
N HIS A 108 1.33 9.32 8.61
CA HIS A 108 0.10 10.00 8.21
C HIS A 108 -1.17 9.31 8.70
N ILE A 109 -1.18 7.98 8.76
CA ILE A 109 -2.37 7.21 9.14
C ILE A 109 -1.96 6.02 10.02
N ASP A 110 -2.66 5.86 11.14
CA ASP A 110 -2.55 4.67 11.99
C ASP A 110 -3.89 3.92 12.00
N PHE A 111 -3.83 2.61 11.83
CA PHE A 111 -4.93 1.67 12.10
C PHE A 111 -4.59 0.93 13.38
N ILE A 112 -5.32 1.25 14.45
CA ILE A 112 -5.14 0.66 15.76
C ILE A 112 -6.06 -0.55 15.85
N PHE A 113 -5.53 -1.72 16.20
CA PHE A 113 -6.29 -2.94 16.37
C PHE A 113 -6.64 -3.21 17.85
N ASN A 114 -7.57 -4.12 18.08
CA ASN A 114 -8.06 -4.46 19.43
C ASN A 114 -6.98 -5.09 20.33
N ASP A 115 -5.99 -5.77 19.77
CA ASP A 115 -4.84 -6.31 20.52
C ASP A 115 -3.80 -5.24 20.90
N GLY A 116 -4.00 -3.99 20.49
CA GLY A 116 -3.09 -2.88 20.73
C GLY A 116 -1.95 -2.78 19.69
N SER A 117 -1.88 -3.65 18.70
CA SER A 117 -0.99 -3.46 17.56
C SER A 117 -1.46 -2.28 16.69
N VAL A 118 -0.52 -1.65 15.99
CA VAL A 118 -0.80 -0.54 15.09
C VAL A 118 -0.16 -0.80 13.74
N LEU A 119 -0.97 -0.82 12.69
CA LEU A 119 -0.48 -0.70 11.32
C LEU A 119 -0.35 0.79 11.00
N ARG A 120 0.88 1.24 10.75
CA ARG A 120 1.18 2.65 10.50
C ARG A 120 1.64 2.86 9.06
N PHE A 121 0.99 3.81 8.40
CA PHE A 121 1.36 4.30 7.08
C PHE A 121 2.22 5.55 7.19
N ASN A 122 3.45 5.45 6.69
CA ASN A 122 4.41 6.55 6.62
C ASN A 122 4.71 6.87 5.16
N ASP A 123 4.66 8.14 4.75
CA ASP A 123 4.99 8.53 3.37
C ASP A 123 5.53 9.97 3.26
N PRO A 124 6.85 10.16 3.24
CA PRO A 124 7.47 11.49 3.20
C PRO A 124 7.05 12.35 2.01
N ARG A 125 6.82 11.75 0.82
CA ARG A 125 6.46 12.48 -0.41
C ARG A 125 4.97 12.59 -0.65
N ARG A 126 4.15 11.89 0.13
CA ARG A 126 2.66 11.90 0.05
C ARG A 126 2.12 11.47 -1.33
N PHE A 127 2.82 10.55 -1.99
CA PHE A 127 2.38 9.98 -3.27
C PHE A 127 1.73 8.60 -3.16
N GLY A 128 1.69 8.05 -1.95
CA GLY A 128 0.82 6.93 -1.65
C GLY A 128 -0.64 7.34 -1.54
N ALA A 129 -1.48 6.35 -1.24
CA ALA A 129 -2.92 6.54 -1.11
C ALA A 129 -3.50 5.51 -0.15
N VAL A 130 -4.58 5.90 0.53
CA VAL A 130 -5.44 5.04 1.32
C VAL A 130 -6.88 5.33 0.94
N LEU A 131 -7.56 4.35 0.36
CA LEU A 131 -8.90 4.46 -0.21
C LEU A 131 -9.81 3.35 0.31
N TRP A 132 -11.10 3.50 0.09
CA TRP A 132 -12.12 2.51 0.47
C TRP A 132 -13.15 2.32 -0.64
N THR A 133 -13.64 1.09 -0.78
CA THR A 133 -14.79 0.75 -1.62
C THR A 133 -15.66 -0.31 -0.95
N SER A 134 -16.98 -0.15 -1.02
CA SER A 134 -17.95 -1.20 -0.69
C SER A 134 -18.38 -2.00 -1.93
N ALA A 135 -18.14 -1.48 -3.13
CA ALA A 135 -18.38 -2.20 -4.38
C ALA A 135 -17.32 -3.29 -4.60
N PRO A 136 -17.61 -4.30 -5.44
CA PRO A 136 -16.65 -5.34 -5.78
C PRO A 136 -15.29 -4.77 -6.21
N ILE A 137 -14.21 -5.25 -5.58
CA ILE A 137 -12.87 -4.69 -5.78
C ILE A 137 -12.39 -4.77 -7.23
N ALA A 138 -12.84 -5.79 -7.98
CA ALA A 138 -12.52 -5.98 -9.39
C ALA A 138 -13.04 -4.84 -10.30
N GLU A 139 -14.08 -4.13 -9.87
CA GLU A 139 -14.70 -3.02 -10.63
C GLU A 139 -14.09 -1.66 -10.28
N HIS A 140 -13.22 -1.61 -9.27
CA HIS A 140 -12.61 -0.37 -8.82
C HIS A 140 -11.83 0.30 -9.95
N GLN A 141 -12.02 1.62 -10.16
CA GLN A 141 -11.47 2.34 -11.32
C GLN A 141 -9.95 2.25 -11.45
N LEU A 142 -9.23 2.13 -10.32
CA LEU A 142 -7.77 1.97 -10.30
C LEU A 142 -7.29 0.55 -10.61
N LEU A 143 -8.19 -0.44 -10.62
CA LEU A 143 -7.86 -1.86 -10.72
C LEU A 143 -8.45 -2.54 -11.96
N LYS A 144 -9.64 -2.13 -12.41
CA LYS A 144 -10.41 -2.82 -13.47
C LYS A 144 -9.67 -2.92 -14.81
N ASP A 145 -8.84 -1.92 -15.13
CA ASP A 145 -8.11 -1.84 -16.40
C ASP A 145 -6.66 -2.32 -16.29
N LEU A 146 -6.26 -2.87 -15.13
CA LEU A 146 -4.90 -3.39 -14.94
C LEU A 146 -4.69 -4.66 -15.76
N GLY A 147 -3.53 -4.75 -16.42
CA GLY A 147 -3.09 -5.96 -17.11
C GLY A 147 -2.95 -7.18 -16.20
N PRO A 148 -2.77 -8.38 -16.77
CA PRO A 148 -2.71 -9.62 -16.00
C PRO A 148 -1.58 -9.61 -14.96
N GLU A 149 -1.74 -10.35 -13.86
CA GLU A 149 -0.66 -10.53 -12.89
C GLU A 149 0.51 -11.27 -13.56
N PRO A 150 1.74 -10.74 -13.49
CA PRO A 150 2.86 -11.23 -14.29
C PRO A 150 3.39 -12.61 -13.86
N LEU A 151 3.02 -13.07 -12.66
CA LEU A 151 3.44 -14.37 -12.13
C LEU A 151 2.33 -15.43 -12.20
N LEU A 152 1.16 -15.08 -12.74
CA LEU A 152 0.06 -16.02 -12.97
C LEU A 152 0.08 -16.52 -14.41
N ALA A 153 -0.49 -17.70 -14.64
CA ALA A 153 -0.55 -18.34 -15.96
C ALA A 153 -1.22 -17.48 -17.05
N GLY A 154 -2.05 -16.51 -16.65
CA GLY A 154 -2.69 -15.54 -17.54
C GLY A 154 -1.73 -14.55 -18.20
N PHE A 155 -0.47 -14.45 -17.75
CA PHE A 155 0.57 -13.70 -18.43
C PHE A 155 1.62 -14.65 -19.03
N ASN A 156 1.72 -14.66 -20.36
CA ASN A 156 2.64 -15.54 -21.08
C ASN A 156 3.18 -14.87 -22.36
N GLY A 157 4.16 -15.53 -22.99
CA GLY A 157 4.85 -15.01 -24.16
C GLY A 157 3.94 -14.81 -25.38
N GLU A 158 2.94 -15.68 -25.57
CA GLU A 158 1.98 -15.57 -26.68
C GLU A 158 1.08 -14.34 -26.51
N LEU A 159 0.55 -14.13 -25.30
CA LEU A 159 -0.22 -12.94 -24.97
C LEU A 159 0.61 -11.67 -25.18
N LEU A 160 1.83 -11.63 -24.66
CA LEU A 160 2.73 -10.48 -24.82
C LEU A 160 3.03 -10.21 -26.30
N TYR A 161 3.32 -11.27 -27.07
CA TYR A 161 3.57 -11.17 -28.51
C TYR A 161 2.35 -10.56 -29.22
N SER A 162 1.17 -11.13 -29.01
CA SER A 162 -0.09 -10.66 -29.60
C SER A 162 -0.37 -9.19 -29.30
N LEU A 163 -0.30 -8.80 -28.02
CA LEU A 163 -0.56 -7.41 -27.58
C LEU A 163 0.45 -6.40 -28.14
N SER A 164 1.70 -6.83 -28.37
CA SER A 164 2.75 -5.94 -28.89
C SER A 164 2.60 -5.59 -30.37
N ARG A 165 1.93 -6.43 -31.19
CA ARG A 165 1.94 -6.28 -32.66
C ARG A 165 1.29 -5.00 -33.17
N ASN A 166 0.36 -4.44 -32.41
CA ASN A 166 -0.36 -3.22 -32.77
C ASN A 166 0.20 -1.96 -32.08
N ARG A 167 1.38 -2.05 -31.45
CA ARG A 167 1.98 -0.92 -30.72
C ARG A 167 3.21 -0.38 -31.48
N LYS A 168 3.29 0.95 -31.55
CA LYS A 168 4.43 1.68 -32.16
C LYS A 168 5.40 2.26 -31.12
N MET A 169 5.11 2.07 -29.82
CA MET A 169 5.92 2.60 -28.73
C MET A 169 7.09 1.66 -28.40
N PRO A 170 8.19 2.18 -27.81
CA PRO A 170 9.28 1.35 -27.30
C PRO A 170 8.79 0.32 -26.28
N VAL A 171 9.47 -0.83 -26.21
CA VAL A 171 9.10 -1.94 -25.31
C VAL A 171 9.09 -1.55 -23.82
N LYS A 172 9.88 -0.55 -23.42
CA LYS A 172 10.04 -0.13 -22.01
C LYS A 172 9.02 0.91 -21.53
N SER A 173 8.40 1.65 -22.44
CA SER A 173 7.72 2.93 -22.16
C SER A 173 6.53 2.84 -21.22
#